data_AF-A0A1H1BQD6-F1
#
_entry.id   AF-A0A1H1BQD6-F1
#
_cell.length_a   1.000
_cell.length_b   1.000
_cell.length_c   1.000
_cell.angle_alpha   90.00
_cell.angle_beta   90.00
_cell.angle_gamma   90.00
#
_symmetry.space_group_name_H-M   'P 1'
#
loop_
_entity.id
_entity.type
_entity.pdbx_description
1 polymer ?
#
loop_
_entity_poly.entity_id
_entity_poly.type
_entity_poly.pdbx_seq_one_letter_code
_entity_poly.pdbx_strand_id
1 'polypeptide(L)'
;MGSGLIFYWFCWVIWVVITFFMKKDRRRTFLACWILLLILFSNLHFTIYYYQISVSFLVFLGGTLLLHLKLPRLIFHSFISFIVSIGYIGIVICINITPLRLFFPQLITISVFLVILVMLLTNGLLNRLGTGLFGIACGEIVYSMIMANYAIQKTIGDMEFFDCVLIVIALLLCNSLLLTLNRKIYILMSITRHSIRQRAC
;
A
#
# COMPACT_ATOMS: atom_id res chain seq x y z
N MET A 1 10.69 17.36 1.60
CA MET A 1 10.32 18.07 0.34
C MET A 1 10.07 17.01 -0.73
N GLY A 2 9.05 16.18 -0.54
CA GLY A 2 8.50 15.34 -1.60
C GLY A 2 7.54 16.18 -2.43
N SER A 3 7.85 16.47 -3.68
CA SER A 3 7.11 17.41 -4.54
C SER A 3 5.70 16.91 -4.95
N GLY A 4 5.19 15.84 -4.34
CA GLY A 4 3.94 15.15 -4.73
C GLY A 4 3.92 14.62 -6.16
N LEU A 5 5.00 14.82 -6.93
CA LEU A 5 5.06 14.53 -8.36
C LEU A 5 4.90 13.03 -8.61
N ILE A 6 5.55 12.21 -7.79
CA ILE A 6 5.47 10.75 -7.84
C ILE A 6 4.02 10.32 -7.58
N PHE A 7 3.38 10.86 -6.55
CA PHE A 7 1.98 10.63 -6.25
C PHE A 7 1.06 10.93 -7.43
N TYR A 8 1.11 12.14 -7.99
CA TYR A 8 0.25 12.50 -9.12
C TYR A 8 0.51 11.62 -10.33
N TRP A 9 1.78 11.38 -10.66
CA TRP A 9 2.17 10.59 -11.83
C TRP A 9 1.66 9.15 -11.72
N PHE A 10 1.89 8.50 -10.58
CA PHE A 10 1.40 7.14 -10.34
C PHE A 10 -0.12 7.06 -10.28
N CYS A 11 -0.80 8.00 -9.61
CA CYS A 11 -2.26 8.03 -9.58
C CYS A 11 -2.85 8.16 -10.99
N TRP A 12 -2.23 8.96 -11.87
CA TRP A 12 -2.66 9.09 -13.26
C TRP A 12 -2.43 7.81 -14.06
N VAL A 13 -1.26 7.16 -13.92
CA VAL A 13 -0.97 5.88 -14.57
C VAL A 13 -1.93 4.79 -14.11
N ILE A 14 -2.18 4.65 -12.80
CA ILE A 14 -3.11 3.66 -12.25
C ILE A 14 -4.53 3.94 -12.77
N TRP A 15 -4.94 5.20 -12.84
CA TRP A 15 -6.24 5.57 -13.40
C TRP A 15 -6.37 5.14 -14.86
N VAL A 16 -5.38 5.44 -15.72
CA VAL A 16 -5.36 5.00 -17.13
C VAL A 16 -5.41 3.47 -17.24
N VAL A 17 -4.64 2.76 -16.42
CA VAL A 17 -4.66 1.28 -16.43
C VAL A 17 -6.04 0.76 -16.06
N ILE A 18 -6.70 1.32 -15.05
CA ILE A 18 -8.04 0.88 -14.62
C ILE A 18 -9.10 1.19 -15.68
N THR A 19 -9.05 2.35 -16.34
CA THR A 19 -10.06 2.75 -17.33
C THR A 19 -9.93 1.95 -18.62
N PHE A 20 -8.71 1.71 -19.10
CA PHE A 20 -8.46 1.09 -20.40
C PHE A 20 -8.25 -0.44 -20.36
N PHE A 21 -7.54 -0.98 -19.37
CA PHE A 21 -7.18 -2.41 -19.37
C PHE A 21 -8.19 -3.31 -18.62
N MET A 22 -9.03 -2.74 -17.75
CA MET A 22 -9.92 -3.53 -16.90
C MET A 22 -11.30 -3.76 -17.54
N LYS A 23 -11.76 -5.02 -17.55
CA LYS A 23 -13.10 -5.40 -18.05
C LYS A 23 -14.21 -4.62 -17.33
N LYS A 24 -15.32 -4.39 -18.05
CA LYS A 24 -16.46 -3.58 -17.60
C LYS A 24 -17.14 -4.24 -16.38
N ASP A 25 -16.75 -3.79 -15.19
CA ASP A 25 -17.24 -4.29 -13.89
C ASP A 25 -17.55 -3.14 -12.92
N ARG A 26 -18.47 -3.34 -11.98
CA ARG A 26 -18.86 -2.34 -10.96
C ARG A 26 -17.69 -1.95 -10.04
N ARG A 27 -16.71 -2.85 -9.85
CA ARG A 27 -15.48 -2.57 -9.10
C ARG A 27 -14.58 -1.55 -9.82
N ARG A 28 -14.61 -1.53 -11.15
CA ARG A 28 -13.78 -0.62 -11.96
C ARG A 28 -14.21 0.83 -11.77
N THR A 29 -15.51 1.11 -11.84
CA THR A 29 -16.03 2.47 -11.66
C THR A 29 -15.80 2.96 -10.23
N PHE A 30 -15.94 2.09 -9.24
CA PHE A 30 -15.62 2.41 -7.84
C PHE A 30 -14.13 2.79 -7.69
N LEU A 31 -13.19 1.97 -8.18
CA LEU A 31 -11.76 2.25 -8.08
C LEU A 31 -11.32 3.49 -8.88
N ALA A 32 -11.87 3.69 -10.08
CA ALA A 32 -11.55 4.86 -10.89
C ALA A 32 -12.05 6.15 -10.24
N CYS A 33 -13.29 6.15 -9.72
CA CYS A 33 -13.86 7.27 -8.97
C CYS A 33 -13.05 7.54 -7.69
N TRP A 34 -12.68 6.47 -6.98
CA TRP A 34 -11.86 6.52 -5.78
C TRP A 34 -10.54 7.27 -6.00
N ILE A 35 -9.79 6.91 -7.05
CA ILE A 35 -8.50 7.52 -7.38
C ILE A 35 -8.68 8.98 -7.81
N LEU A 36 -9.71 9.27 -8.62
CA LEU A 36 -10.06 10.64 -9.01
C LEU A 36 -10.33 11.53 -7.80
N LEU A 37 -11.08 11.00 -6.83
CA LEU A 37 -11.38 11.69 -5.58
C LEU A 37 -10.09 11.93 -4.78
N LEU A 38 -9.20 10.93 -4.70
CA LEU A 38 -7.89 11.05 -4.06
C LEU A 38 -7.00 12.15 -4.68
N ILE A 39 -7.04 12.30 -6.01
CA ILE A 39 -6.31 13.36 -6.74
C ILE A 39 -6.95 14.73 -6.47
N LEU A 40 -8.28 14.84 -6.54
CA LEU A 40 -8.99 16.11 -6.32
C LEU A 40 -8.77 16.68 -4.92
N PHE A 41 -8.76 15.81 -3.90
CA PHE A 41 -8.61 16.22 -2.51
C PHE A 41 -7.15 16.33 -2.04
N SER A 42 -6.18 16.06 -2.92
CA SER A 42 -4.75 15.97 -2.55
C SER A 42 -4.14 17.29 -2.07
N ASN A 43 -4.65 18.43 -2.56
CA ASN A 43 -4.23 19.76 -2.12
C ASN A 43 -5.09 20.32 -0.97
N LEU A 44 -6.10 19.58 -0.51
CA LEU A 44 -6.99 20.04 0.56
C LEU A 44 -6.50 19.50 1.91
N HIS A 45 -5.93 20.39 2.70
CA HIS A 45 -5.52 20.14 4.07
C HIS A 45 -6.48 20.86 5.03
N PHE A 46 -7.08 20.14 5.97
CA PHE A 46 -7.82 20.74 7.08
C PHE A 46 -6.91 20.87 8.30
N THR A 47 -6.83 22.06 8.85
CA THR A 47 -6.17 22.32 10.12
C THR A 47 -7.22 22.33 11.23
N ILE A 48 -7.20 21.34 12.13
CA ILE A 48 -8.01 21.33 13.34
C ILE A 48 -7.07 21.55 14.53
N TYR A 49 -7.07 22.77 15.08
CA TYR A 49 -6.24 23.16 16.23
C TYR A 49 -4.74 22.86 16.02
N TYR A 50 -4.21 21.78 16.60
CA TYR A 50 -2.81 21.35 16.52
C TYR A 50 -2.56 20.26 15.46
N TYR A 51 -3.61 19.70 14.85
CA TYR A 51 -3.52 18.63 13.87
C TYR A 51 -3.83 19.15 12.46
N GLN A 52 -2.91 18.96 11.53
CA GLN A 52 -3.19 19.15 10.11
C GLN A 52 -3.51 17.79 9.49
N ILE A 53 -4.73 17.60 8.98
CA ILE A 53 -5.20 16.35 8.39
C ILE A 53 -5.51 16.59 6.91
N SER A 54 -4.90 15.82 6.03
CA SER A 54 -5.20 15.85 4.59
C SER A 54 -6.56 15.18 4.31
N VAL A 55 -7.42 15.82 3.52
CA VAL A 55 -8.73 15.23 3.14
C VAL A 55 -8.53 13.95 2.33
N SER A 56 -7.49 13.90 1.49
CA SER A 56 -7.11 12.67 0.77
C SER A 56 -6.81 11.50 1.68
N PHE A 57 -6.37 11.74 2.92
CA PHE A 57 -6.09 10.67 3.88
C PHE A 57 -7.40 10.06 4.39
N LEU A 58 -8.40 10.90 4.71
CA LEU A 58 -9.73 10.44 5.11
C LEU A 58 -10.41 9.65 4.00
N VAL A 59 -10.30 10.15 2.76
CA VAL A 59 -10.76 9.43 1.57
C VAL A 59 -10.06 8.08 1.55
N PHE A 60 -8.73 8.04 1.45
CA PHE A 60 -7.93 6.81 1.41
C PHE A 60 -8.31 5.80 2.50
N LEU A 61 -8.43 6.24 3.75
CA LEU A 61 -8.81 5.42 4.88
C LEU A 61 -10.20 4.80 4.74
N GLY A 62 -11.17 5.55 4.22
CA GLY A 62 -12.51 5.01 3.94
C GLY A 62 -12.49 3.83 2.97
N GLY A 63 -11.56 3.81 2.02
CA GLY A 63 -11.54 2.80 0.95
C GLY A 63 -10.77 1.58 1.33
N THR A 64 -9.67 1.78 2.05
CA THR A 64 -8.95 0.67 2.68
C THR A 64 -9.86 -0.02 3.69
N LEU A 65 -10.65 0.72 4.46
CA LEU A 65 -11.65 0.16 5.38
C LEU A 65 -12.76 -0.60 4.64
N LEU A 66 -13.33 -0.05 3.57
CA LEU A 66 -14.31 -0.75 2.73
C LEU A 66 -13.73 -2.02 2.08
N LEU A 67 -12.45 -2.01 1.69
CA LEU A 67 -11.76 -3.18 1.16
C LEU A 67 -11.53 -4.22 2.26
N HIS A 68 -11.19 -3.77 3.46
CA HIS A 68 -10.94 -4.59 4.64
C HIS A 68 -12.22 -5.30 5.12
N LEU A 69 -13.35 -4.59 5.17
CA LEU A 69 -14.65 -5.14 5.55
C LEU A 69 -15.16 -6.25 4.61
N LYS A 70 -14.69 -6.27 3.36
CA LYS A 70 -15.04 -7.31 2.38
C LYS A 70 -14.21 -8.59 2.53
N LEU A 71 -13.22 -8.62 3.43
CA LEU A 71 -12.36 -9.78 3.64
C LEU A 71 -13.05 -10.83 4.53
N PRO A 72 -12.93 -12.13 4.19
CA PRO A 72 -13.38 -13.20 5.07
C PRO A 72 -12.50 -13.24 6.33
N ARG A 73 -13.08 -13.55 7.50
CA ARG A 73 -12.38 -13.59 8.81
C ARG A 73 -11.81 -12.24 9.22
N LEU A 74 -12.70 -11.27 9.45
CA LEU A 74 -12.36 -9.90 9.83
C LEU A 74 -11.41 -9.83 11.03
N ILE A 75 -11.70 -10.59 12.09
CA ILE A 75 -10.94 -10.57 13.35
C ILE A 75 -9.46 -10.86 13.13
N PHE A 76 -9.15 -11.90 12.34
CA PHE A 76 -7.76 -12.28 12.04
C PHE A 76 -7.03 -11.19 11.23
N HIS A 77 -7.73 -10.61 10.26
CA HIS A 77 -7.19 -9.52 9.44
C HIS A 77 -7.00 -8.22 10.25
N SER A 78 -7.83 -7.97 11.27
CA SER A 78 -7.64 -6.86 12.21
C SER A 78 -6.37 -7.05 13.03
N PHE A 79 -6.12 -8.23 13.59
CA PHE A 79 -4.87 -8.53 14.32
C PHE A 79 -3.63 -8.32 13.44
N ILE A 80 -3.68 -8.78 12.19
CA ILE A 80 -2.60 -8.54 11.22
C ILE A 80 -2.41 -7.04 10.99
N SER A 81 -3.50 -6.29 10.82
CA SER A 81 -3.41 -4.84 10.60
C SER A 81 -2.81 -4.11 11.80
N PHE A 82 -3.07 -4.58 13.04
CA PHE A 82 -2.40 -4.10 14.24
C PHE A 82 -0.90 -4.37 14.23
N ILE A 83 -0.48 -5.59 13.87
CA ILE A 83 0.95 -5.93 13.77
C ILE A 83 1.63 -5.07 12.70
N VAL A 84 0.98 -4.87 11.55
CA VAL A 84 1.48 -3.99 10.48
C VAL A 84 1.59 -2.54 10.94
N SER A 85 0.60 -2.04 11.68
CA SER A 85 0.60 -0.70 12.26
C SER A 85 1.78 -0.50 13.22
N ILE A 86 2.01 -1.45 14.15
CA ILE A 86 3.14 -1.41 15.07
C ILE A 86 4.47 -1.46 14.30
N GLY A 87 4.58 -2.33 13.30
CA GLY A 87 5.76 -2.41 12.44
C GLY A 87 6.03 -1.11 11.68
N TYR A 88 4.99 -0.46 11.18
CA TYR A 88 5.08 0.85 10.53
C TYR A 88 5.61 1.92 11.49
N ILE A 89 5.00 2.05 12.66
CA ILE A 89 5.42 3.04 13.67
C ILE A 89 6.88 2.78 14.07
N GLY A 90 7.24 1.52 14.31
CA GLY A 90 8.59 1.12 14.69
C GLY A 90 9.64 1.50 13.65
N ILE A 91 9.41 1.20 12.37
CA ILE A 91 10.39 1.53 11.32
C ILE A 91 10.51 3.04 11.10
N VAL A 92 9.40 3.78 11.16
CA VAL A 92 9.40 5.24 11.01
C VAL A 92 10.15 5.91 12.16
N ILE A 93 9.89 5.48 13.40
CA ILE A 93 10.61 5.97 14.59
C ILE A 93 12.09 5.63 14.50
N CYS A 94 12.45 4.40 14.12
CA CYS A 94 13.83 3.97 13.96
C CYS A 94 14.60 4.85 12.97
N ILE A 95 14.01 5.14 11.80
CA ILE A 95 14.63 6.01 10.79
C ILE A 95 14.79 7.45 11.27
N ASN A 96 13.87 7.94 12.10
CA ASN A 96 13.98 9.30 12.64
C ASN A 96 15.03 9.43 13.76
N ILE A 97 15.24 8.38 14.55
CA ILE A 97 16.23 8.39 15.64
C ILE A 97 17.65 8.08 15.11
N THR A 98 17.75 7.20 14.12
CA THR A 98 19.04 6.74 13.60
C THR A 98 19.54 7.59 12.41
N PRO A 99 20.86 7.67 12.17
CA PRO A 99 21.41 8.33 10.98
C PRO A 99 21.16 7.55 9.68
N LEU A 100 20.31 6.51 9.68
CA LEU A 100 20.01 5.68 8.50
C LEU A 100 19.48 6.51 7.31
N ARG A 101 18.85 7.66 7.58
CA ARG A 101 18.42 8.62 6.55
C ARG A 101 19.56 9.07 5.62
N LEU A 102 20.81 9.07 6.09
CA LEU A 102 21.99 9.46 5.29
C LEU A 102 22.38 8.39 4.27
N PHE A 103 22.16 7.11 4.59
CA PHE A 103 22.61 5.99 3.75
C PHE A 103 21.54 5.49 2.79
N PHE A 104 20.27 5.52 3.20
CA PHE A 104 19.16 4.98 2.42
C PHE A 104 17.99 5.95 2.32
N PRO A 105 17.35 6.06 1.14
CA PRO A 105 16.13 6.86 0.99
C PRO A 105 15.01 6.28 1.85
N GLN A 106 14.49 7.11 2.75
CA GLN A 106 13.45 6.74 3.73
C GLN A 106 12.24 6.06 3.09
N LEU A 107 11.79 6.55 1.93
CA LEU A 107 10.66 6.00 1.19
C LEU A 107 10.84 4.52 0.83
N ILE A 108 12.02 4.14 0.35
CA ILE A 108 12.28 2.78 -0.12
C ILE A 108 12.39 1.84 1.08
N THR A 109 13.12 2.23 2.12
CA THR A 109 13.31 1.41 3.31
C THR A 109 12.00 1.07 4.00
N ILE A 110 11.14 2.08 4.22
CA ILE A 110 9.82 1.87 4.84
C ILE A 110 8.96 0.96 3.94
N SER A 111 8.92 1.24 2.64
CA SER A 111 8.06 0.49 1.71
C SER A 111 8.48 -0.98 1.60
N VAL A 112 9.78 -1.26 1.47
CA VAL A 112 10.30 -2.63 1.38
C VAL A 112 10.02 -3.41 2.65
N PHE A 113 10.28 -2.80 3.82
CA PHE A 113 10.02 -3.44 5.11
C PHE A 113 8.54 -3.80 5.28
N LEU A 114 7.63 -2.87 4.97
CA LEU A 114 6.19 -3.09 5.02
C LEU A 114 5.74 -4.20 4.08
N VAL A 115 6.27 -4.22 2.86
CA VAL A 115 5.93 -5.24 1.86
C VAL A 115 6.34 -6.63 2.36
N ILE A 116 7.55 -6.77 2.92
CA ILE A 116 8.01 -8.02 3.51
C ILE A 116 7.09 -8.46 4.66
N LEU A 117 6.76 -7.54 5.57
CA LEU A 117 5.87 -7.81 6.70
C LEU A 117 4.49 -8.29 6.25
N VAL A 118 3.86 -7.57 5.31
CA VAL A 118 2.53 -7.92 4.77
C VAL A 118 2.55 -9.26 4.02
N MET A 119 3.64 -9.55 3.30
CA MET A 119 3.79 -10.83 2.61
C MET A 119 3.91 -12.02 3.56
N LEU A 120 4.59 -11.84 4.69
CA LEU A 120 4.73 -12.88 5.71
C LEU A 120 3.42 -13.16 6.43
N LEU A 121 2.60 -12.13 6.67
CA LEU A 121 1.37 -12.24 7.49
C LEU A 121 0.12 -12.62 6.68
N THR A 122 0.08 -12.34 5.37
CA THR A 122 -1.15 -12.50 4.57
C THR A 122 -0.94 -13.30 3.30
N ASN A 123 -1.92 -14.18 3.00
CA ASN A 123 -1.98 -14.93 1.76
C ASN A 123 -3.08 -14.38 0.84
N GLY A 124 -2.75 -14.18 -0.43
CA GLY A 124 -3.66 -13.64 -1.44
C GLY A 124 -3.55 -12.11 -1.60
N LEU A 125 -3.64 -11.65 -2.86
CA LEU A 125 -3.39 -10.24 -3.21
C LEU A 125 -4.41 -9.28 -2.62
N LEU A 126 -5.71 -9.61 -2.69
CA LEU A 126 -6.78 -8.78 -2.13
C LEU A 126 -6.64 -8.64 -0.61
N ASN A 127 -6.31 -9.73 0.08
CA ASN A 127 -6.10 -9.72 1.52
C ASN A 127 -4.88 -8.87 1.89
N ARG A 128 -3.75 -9.06 1.19
CA ARG A 128 -2.52 -8.27 1.39
C ARG A 128 -2.75 -6.77 1.19
N LEU A 129 -3.47 -6.38 0.13
CA LEU A 129 -3.78 -4.97 -0.13
C LEU A 129 -4.73 -4.41 0.93
N GLY A 130 -5.80 -5.14 1.27
CA GLY A 130 -6.78 -4.67 2.25
C GLY A 130 -6.18 -4.49 3.65
N THR A 131 -5.49 -5.50 4.17
CA THR A 131 -4.87 -5.41 5.51
C THR A 131 -3.61 -4.58 5.54
N GLY A 132 -2.78 -4.64 4.50
CA GLY A 132 -1.56 -3.86 4.43
C GLY A 132 -1.87 -2.36 4.40
N LEU A 133 -2.75 -1.93 3.50
CA LEU A 133 -3.10 -0.51 3.37
C LEU A 133 -3.86 0.01 4.59
N PHE A 134 -4.76 -0.80 5.16
CA PHE A 134 -5.47 -0.42 6.38
C PHE A 134 -4.52 -0.33 7.58
N GLY A 135 -3.60 -1.29 7.74
CA GLY A 135 -2.59 -1.28 8.80
C GLY A 135 -1.64 -0.09 8.70
N ILE A 136 -1.18 0.26 7.49
CA ILE A 136 -0.34 1.44 7.25
C ILE A 136 -1.10 2.73 7.59
N ALA A 137 -2.38 2.83 7.20
CA ALA A 137 -3.21 3.99 7.52
C ALA A 137 -3.43 4.14 9.03
N CYS A 138 -3.73 3.04 9.74
CA CYS A 138 -3.82 3.05 11.20
C CYS A 138 -2.48 3.42 11.85
N GLY A 139 -1.35 2.92 11.31
CA GLY A 139 -0.01 3.25 11.77
C GLY A 139 0.32 4.73 11.67
N GLU A 140 -0.07 5.39 10.57
CA GLU A 140 0.13 6.82 10.38
C GLU A 140 -0.66 7.66 11.39
N ILE A 141 -1.91 7.27 11.70
CA ILE A 141 -2.72 7.94 12.73
C ILE A 141 -2.03 7.86 14.09
N VAL A 142 -1.63 6.65 14.49
CA VAL A 142 -1.00 6.42 15.79
C VAL A 142 0.35 7.14 15.86
N TYR A 143 1.15 7.06 14.79
CA TYR A 143 2.42 7.77 14.71
C TYR A 143 2.24 9.29 14.87
N SER A 144 1.23 9.87 14.21
CA SER A 144 0.95 11.30 14.36
C SER A 144 0.45 11.67 15.75
N MET A 145 -0.32 10.81 16.41
CA MET A 145 -0.71 11.02 17.82
C MET A 145 0.52 11.03 18.73
N ILE A 146 1.47 10.11 18.51
CA ILE A 146 2.73 10.08 19.26
C ILE A 146 3.49 11.40 19.03
N MET A 147 3.67 11.83 17.79
CA MET A 147 4.42 13.07 17.47
C MET A 147 3.74 14.33 17.98
N ALA A 148 2.41 14.38 18.01
CA ALA A 148 1.67 15.49 18.60
C ALA A 148 1.94 15.66 20.09
N ASN A 149 2.16 14.56 20.83
CA ASN A 149 2.58 14.63 22.24
C ASN A 149 3.99 15.22 22.41
N TYR A 150 4.85 15.12 21.40
CA TYR A 150 6.19 15.73 21.38
C TYR A 150 6.17 17.19 20.89
N ALA A 151 4.99 17.82 20.73
CA ALA A 151 4.80 19.17 20.19
C ALA A 151 5.37 19.39 18.77
N ILE A 152 5.67 18.31 18.05
CA ILE A 152 6.11 18.36 16.66
C ILE A 152 4.86 18.33 15.78
N GLN A 153 4.52 19.47 15.18
CA GLN A 153 3.41 19.55 14.24
C GLN A 153 3.76 18.78 12.97
N LYS A 154 3.23 17.57 12.85
CA LYS A 154 3.32 16.78 11.62
C LYS A 154 1.94 16.67 10.98
N THR A 155 1.88 16.94 9.68
CA THR A 155 0.70 16.74 8.84
C THR A 155 0.38 15.25 8.72
N ILE A 156 -0.83 14.86 9.12
CA ILE A 156 -1.38 13.51 8.93
C ILE A 156 -1.71 13.34 7.45
N GLY A 157 -1.05 12.38 6.81
CA GLY A 157 -1.21 12.13 5.38
C GLY A 157 -0.50 13.17 4.53
N ASP A 158 0.78 13.39 4.81
CA ASP A 158 1.65 14.21 3.96
C ASP A 158 1.87 13.55 2.58
N MET A 159 2.33 14.32 1.58
CA MET A 159 2.64 13.78 0.25
C MET A 159 3.66 12.64 0.32
N GLU A 160 4.63 12.72 1.23
CA GLU A 160 5.63 11.66 1.45
C GLU A 160 5.00 10.34 1.94
N PHE A 161 3.91 10.40 2.70
CA PHE A 161 3.14 9.21 3.11
C PHE A 161 2.46 8.57 1.90
N PHE A 162 1.83 9.37 1.05
CA PHE A 162 1.15 8.86 -0.14
C PHE A 162 2.13 8.25 -1.14
N ASP A 163 3.31 8.84 -1.31
CA ASP A 163 4.39 8.26 -2.12
C ASP A 163 4.81 6.89 -1.57
N CYS A 164 4.98 6.75 -0.24
CA CYS A 164 5.27 5.45 0.38
C CYS A 164 4.16 4.43 0.11
N VAL A 165 2.89 4.81 0.31
CA VAL A 165 1.74 3.92 0.07
C VAL A 165 1.71 3.44 -1.39
N LEU A 166 1.95 4.33 -2.35
CA LEU A 166 1.98 3.96 -3.76
C LEU A 166 3.11 3.00 -4.09
N ILE A 167 4.31 3.22 -3.53
CA ILE A 167 5.44 2.30 -3.70
C ILE A 167 5.11 0.92 -3.10
N VAL A 168 4.48 0.87 -1.93
CA VAL A 168 4.02 -0.39 -1.31
C VAL A 168 3.02 -1.10 -2.22
N ILE A 169 2.03 -0.40 -2.77
CA ILE A 169 1.06 -0.98 -3.72
C ILE A 169 1.79 -1.51 -4.95
N ALA A 170 2.68 -0.72 -5.55
CA ALA A 170 3.44 -1.10 -6.73
C ALA A 170 4.30 -2.34 -6.49
N LEU A 171 4.99 -2.42 -5.35
CA LEU A 171 5.78 -3.58 -4.95
C LEU A 171 4.92 -4.82 -4.69
N LEU A 172 3.76 -4.68 -4.03
CA LEU A 172 2.83 -5.80 -3.83
C LEU A 172 2.27 -6.33 -5.15
N LEU A 173 1.91 -5.44 -6.07
CA LEU A 173 1.47 -5.80 -7.42
C LEU A 173 2.59 -6.49 -8.20
N CYS A 174 3.80 -5.92 -8.21
CA CYS A 174 4.97 -6.50 -8.86
C CYS A 174 5.25 -7.92 -8.35
N ASN A 175 5.27 -8.11 -7.02
CA ASN A 175 5.46 -9.43 -6.42
C ASN A 175 4.37 -10.43 -6.84
N SER A 176 3.12 -10.00 -6.91
CA SER A 176 2.03 -10.88 -7.34
C SER A 176 2.14 -11.31 -8.81
N LEU A 177 2.63 -10.41 -9.67
CA LEU A 177 2.88 -10.71 -11.07
C LEU A 177 4.03 -11.70 -11.21
N LEU A 178 5.14 -11.47 -10.48
CA LEU A 178 6.28 -12.40 -10.40
C LEU A 178 5.86 -13.80 -9.94
N LEU A 179 5.06 -13.89 -8.89
CA LEU A 179 4.55 -15.18 -8.40
C LEU A 179 3.68 -15.89 -9.45
N THR A 180 2.84 -15.14 -10.17
CA THR A 180 1.98 -15.70 -11.23
C THR A 180 2.80 -16.17 -12.43
N LEU A 181 3.84 -15.41 -12.81
CA LEU A 181 4.77 -15.76 -13.88
C LEU A 181 5.57 -17.02 -13.52
N ASN A 182 6.18 -17.06 -12.33
CA ASN A 182 6.94 -18.21 -11.86
C ASN A 182 6.08 -19.48 -11.83
N ARG A 183 4.81 -19.37 -11.39
CA ARG A 183 3.88 -20.49 -11.38
C ARG A 183 3.55 -20.96 -12.81
N LYS A 184 3.34 -20.04 -13.76
CA LYS A 184 3.13 -20.41 -15.18
C LYS A 184 4.36 -21.09 -15.78
N ILE A 185 5.57 -20.59 -15.51
CA ILE A 185 6.82 -21.16 -16.00
C ILE A 185 7.00 -22.59 -15.45
N TYR A 186 6.78 -22.79 -14.15
CA TYR A 186 6.89 -24.11 -13.53
C TYR A 186 5.91 -25.12 -14.16
N ILE A 187 4.65 -24.71 -14.40
CA ILE A 187 3.65 -25.54 -15.07
C ILE A 187 4.09 -25.87 -16.50
N LEU A 188 4.55 -24.88 -17.27
CA LEU A 188 5.02 -25.10 -18.64
C LEU A 188 6.19 -26.09 -18.68
N MET A 189 7.18 -25.90 -17.79
CA MET A 189 8.34 -26.79 -17.68
C MET A 189 7.95 -28.24 -17.31
N SER A 190 6.93 -28.41 -16.46
CA SER A 190 6.38 -29.72 -16.10
C SER A 190 5.68 -30.41 -17.28
N ILE A 191 4.95 -29.65 -18.11
CA ILE A 191 4.26 -30.16 -19.30
C ILE A 191 5.28 -30.58 -20.36
N THR A 192 6.31 -29.77 -20.59
CA THR A 192 7.37 -30.09 -21.57
C THR A 192 8.09 -31.37 -21.19
N ARG A 193 8.40 -31.57 -19.89
CA ARG A 193 9.05 -32.80 -19.39
C ARG A 193 8.21 -34.06 -19.64
N HIS A 194 6.89 -33.99 -19.46
CA HIS A 194 6.00 -35.12 -19.75
C HIS A 194 5.90 -35.41 -21.27
N SER A 195 5.87 -34.39 -22.12
CA SER A 195 5.82 -34.57 -23.57
C SER A 195 7.09 -35.20 -24.16
N ILE A 196 8.26 -34.90 -23.58
CA ILE A 196 9.55 -35.48 -24.00
C ILE A 196 9.62 -36.96 -23.59
N ARG A 197 9.10 -37.31 -22.41
CA ARG A 197 9.09 -38.70 -21.94
C ARG A 197 8.13 -39.60 -22.72
N GLN A 198 7.03 -39.07 -23.23
CA GLN A 198 6.10 -39.80 -24.11
C GLN A 198 6.59 -39.97 -25.55
N ARG A 199 7.55 -39.16 -26.02
CA ARG A 199 8.16 -39.29 -27.36
C ARG A 199 9.40 -40.19 -27.38
N ALA A 200 9.88 -40.63 -26.22
CA ALA A 200 11.06 -41.48 -26.07
C ALA A 200 10.74 -42.97 -25.84
N CYS A 201 9.46 -43.34 -25.76
CA CYS A 201 8.94 -44.71 -25.84
C CYS A 201 8.22 -44.87 -27.17
#